data_AF-A0A8S1E4R5-F1
#
_entry.id   AF-A0A8S1E4R5-F1
#
_cell.length_a   1.000
_cell.length_b   1.000
_cell.length_c   1.000
_cell.angle_alpha   90.00
_cell.angle_beta   90.00
_cell.angle_gamma   90.00
#
_symmetry.space_group_name_H-M   'P 1'
#
loop_
_entity.id
_entity.type
_entity.pdbx_description
1 polymer ?
#
loop_
_entity_poly.entity_id
_entity_poly.type
_entity_poly.pdbx_seq_one_letter_code
_entity_poly.pdbx_strand_id
1 'polypeptide(L)'
;MTFKALLLDIEGTITSISFVKDVLFPYAYNNAEKYLDEHYDEPAIQILLEDFRRLAEQEAETDSNVVRIREPRQNCIEDVTKNVQYWIKKDKKLTTLKALQGLIWEEAYSRGDVKGHLYDDVVEILRQLHTNGVPIFIYSSGSVHAQKLLFANSTKGDVTPLLSGYFDTNVGKKVDKVSYARISETIGCAPGDILFLTDVEQEANAATDAGLQTKLVIRPGNAPLSDEALSKFETIHSIDQILDYDMLIRLLKCSPLLGRRSICTSRPSPNIFNKIKSFLQGAEKEAFDEECVKKAHKWDGMDFNEWTIIYRDPGASKTFAMTAIFFPCFLAGCALFAYDVANNKPDDRFEFVRRLENDAEELGALVWAPAISLIAVIALLLRVHKLRLLRIYQKRNDPEQFVAIKSKFVVGQAKHNFHRDLATGFYFADDQSDILRVGLNFVFGNIQVDKNRFMIMDDFFLANNYRTYMLNETNVPPRL
;
A
#
# COMPACT_ATOMS: atom_id res chain seq x y z
N MET A 1 -26.51 5.31 -4.44
CA MET A 1 -25.79 4.22 -3.74
C MET A 1 -24.51 4.78 -3.15
N THR A 2 -24.06 4.32 -1.98
CA THR A 2 -22.81 4.79 -1.34
C THR A 2 -21.74 3.72 -1.43
N PHE A 3 -20.61 4.02 -2.07
CA PHE A 3 -19.39 3.21 -2.06
C PHE A 3 -18.37 3.80 -1.07
N LYS A 4 -17.46 2.96 -0.58
CA LYS A 4 -16.37 3.33 0.34
C LYS A 4 -15.00 3.27 -0.32
N ALA A 5 -14.84 2.55 -1.42
CA ALA A 5 -13.63 2.52 -2.23
C ALA A 5 -13.98 2.57 -3.72
N LEU A 6 -13.10 3.19 -4.51
CA LEU A 6 -13.20 3.24 -5.97
C LEU A 6 -12.13 2.34 -6.58
N LEU A 7 -12.53 1.46 -7.49
CA LEU A 7 -11.64 0.67 -8.32
C LEU A 7 -11.80 1.12 -9.77
N LEU A 8 -10.69 1.40 -10.45
CA LEU A 8 -10.68 1.95 -11.80
C LEU A 8 -9.91 1.05 -12.76
N ASP A 9 -10.49 0.79 -13.92
CA ASP A 9 -9.72 0.43 -15.10
C ASP A 9 -8.99 1.66 -15.68
N ILE A 10 -8.01 1.42 -16.56
CA ILE A 10 -7.20 2.45 -17.22
C ILE A 10 -7.71 2.75 -18.62
N GLU A 11 -7.48 1.83 -19.55
CA GLU A 11 -7.76 2.00 -20.98
C GLU A 11 -9.27 2.05 -21.20
N GLY A 12 -9.75 2.96 -22.06
CA GLY A 12 -11.19 3.13 -22.31
C GLY A 12 -12.00 3.73 -21.15
N THR A 13 -11.42 3.87 -19.95
CA THR A 13 -12.10 4.35 -18.74
C THR A 13 -11.62 5.74 -18.32
N ILE A 14 -10.34 5.85 -17.91
CA ILE A 14 -9.71 7.11 -17.49
C ILE A 14 -8.58 7.56 -18.42
N THR A 15 -8.07 6.65 -19.24
CA THR A 15 -7.11 6.86 -20.33
C THR A 15 -7.76 6.47 -21.64
N SER A 16 -7.43 7.14 -22.75
CA SER A 16 -7.97 6.76 -24.05
C SER A 16 -7.38 5.45 -24.54
N ILE A 17 -8.22 4.58 -25.11
CA ILE A 17 -7.77 3.32 -25.73
C ILE A 17 -6.78 3.55 -26.89
N SER A 18 -6.88 4.71 -27.57
CA SER A 18 -5.93 5.08 -28.63
C SER A 18 -4.56 5.45 -28.08
N PHE A 19 -4.42 5.86 -26.82
CA PHE A 19 -3.11 6.25 -26.28
C PHE A 19 -2.12 5.09 -26.31
N VAL A 20 -2.54 3.89 -25.90
CA VAL A 20 -1.65 2.72 -25.90
C VAL A 20 -1.30 2.31 -27.33
N LYS A 21 -2.31 2.22 -28.19
CA LYS A 21 -2.17 1.74 -29.56
C LYS A 21 -1.44 2.74 -30.48
N ASP A 22 -1.74 4.03 -30.35
CA ASP A 22 -1.32 5.06 -31.30
C ASP A 22 -0.17 5.92 -30.76
N VAL A 23 0.18 5.80 -29.47
CA VAL A 23 1.33 6.50 -28.87
C VAL A 23 2.36 5.52 -28.33
N LEU A 24 2.02 4.67 -27.35
CA LEU A 24 3.02 3.82 -26.68
C LEU A 24 3.65 2.78 -27.62
N PHE A 25 2.83 2.03 -28.36
CA PHE A 25 3.34 1.01 -29.28
C PHE A 25 4.18 1.60 -30.41
N PRO A 26 3.75 2.68 -31.10
CA PRO A 26 4.57 3.37 -32.10
C PRO A 26 5.85 3.95 -31.51
N TYR A 27 5.82 4.46 -30.28
CA TYR A 27 7.03 4.98 -29.63
C TYR A 27 8.06 3.87 -29.42
N ALA A 28 7.66 2.73 -28.88
CA ALA A 28 8.56 1.58 -28.71
C ALA A 28 9.06 1.06 -30.07
N TYR A 29 8.20 1.00 -31.08
CA TYR A 29 8.56 0.58 -32.44
C TYR A 29 9.67 1.46 -33.05
N ASN A 30 9.53 2.78 -32.90
CA ASN A 30 10.44 3.75 -33.51
C ASN A 30 11.75 3.94 -32.72
N ASN A 31 11.74 3.67 -31.40
CA ASN A 31 12.89 3.92 -30.54
C ASN A 31 13.67 2.67 -30.11
N ALA A 32 13.22 1.46 -30.48
CA ALA A 32 13.88 0.22 -30.09
C ALA A 32 15.37 0.18 -30.45
N GLU A 33 15.73 0.55 -31.68
CA GLU A 33 17.13 0.54 -32.14
C GLU A 33 18.00 1.49 -31.33
N LYS A 34 17.55 2.74 -31.19
CA LYS A 34 18.26 3.79 -30.44
C LYS A 34 18.44 3.39 -28.98
N TYR A 35 17.39 2.87 -28.34
CA TYR A 35 17.45 2.43 -26.95
C TYR A 35 18.45 1.28 -26.77
N LEU A 36 18.41 0.28 -27.65
CA LEU A 36 19.34 -0.84 -27.58
C LEU A 36 20.79 -0.42 -27.85
N ASP A 37 21.02 0.58 -28.70
CA ASP A 37 22.35 1.15 -28.89
C ASP A 37 22.83 1.91 -27.65
N GLU A 38 22.01 2.81 -27.08
CA GLU A 38 22.37 3.61 -25.90
C GLU A 38 22.65 2.75 -24.65
N HIS A 39 21.87 1.68 -24.45
CA HIS A 39 21.91 0.87 -23.22
C HIS A 39 22.57 -0.50 -23.41
N TYR A 40 23.20 -0.76 -24.55
CA TYR A 40 23.71 -2.09 -24.90
C TYR A 40 24.55 -2.72 -23.79
N ASP A 41 25.52 -1.97 -23.25
CA ASP A 41 26.51 -2.49 -22.29
C ASP A 41 25.97 -2.63 -20.85
N GLU A 42 24.71 -2.26 -20.61
CA GLU A 42 24.11 -2.39 -19.27
C GLU A 42 23.84 -3.86 -18.92
N PRO A 43 24.16 -4.33 -17.70
CA PRO A 43 23.97 -5.73 -17.31
C PRO A 43 22.52 -6.23 -17.47
N ALA A 44 21.54 -5.38 -17.20
CA ALA A 44 20.13 -5.73 -17.34
C ALA A 44 19.73 -5.92 -18.82
N ILE A 45 20.27 -5.10 -19.72
CA ILE A 45 20.03 -5.22 -21.16
C ILE A 45 20.74 -6.43 -21.73
N GLN A 46 21.96 -6.74 -21.27
CA GLN A 46 22.63 -7.98 -21.64
C GLN A 46 21.77 -9.20 -21.28
N ILE A 47 21.27 -9.31 -20.04
CA ILE A 47 20.37 -10.41 -19.66
C ILE A 47 19.13 -10.48 -20.58
N LEU A 48 18.54 -9.33 -20.90
CA LEU A 48 17.38 -9.26 -21.78
C LEU A 48 17.71 -9.68 -23.22
N LEU A 49 18.87 -9.31 -23.76
CA LEU A 49 19.34 -9.71 -25.08
C LEU A 49 19.52 -11.23 -25.18
N GLU A 50 20.00 -11.87 -24.11
CA GLU A 50 20.13 -13.32 -24.01
C GLU A 50 18.76 -14.02 -24.10
N ASP A 51 17.75 -13.46 -23.42
CA ASP A 51 16.36 -13.92 -23.53
C ASP A 51 15.80 -13.71 -24.94
N PHE A 52 16.12 -12.57 -25.59
CA PHE A 52 15.76 -12.34 -26.99
C PHE A 52 16.41 -13.37 -27.90
N ARG A 53 17.70 -13.71 -27.72
CA ARG A 53 18.39 -14.73 -28.54
C ARG A 53 17.67 -16.08 -28.44
N ARG A 54 17.34 -16.51 -27.22
CA ARG A 54 16.60 -17.77 -26.99
C ARG A 54 15.20 -17.76 -27.62
N LEU A 55 14.46 -16.66 -27.43
CA LEU A 55 13.11 -16.51 -27.97
C LEU A 55 13.12 -16.46 -29.49
N ALA A 56 14.06 -15.74 -30.10
CA ALA A 56 14.19 -15.65 -31.54
C ALA A 56 14.54 -17.01 -32.17
N GLU A 57 15.38 -17.82 -31.53
CA GLU A 57 15.68 -19.18 -32.02
C GLU A 57 14.42 -20.04 -32.06
N GLN A 58 13.62 -20.03 -30.99
CA GLN A 58 12.36 -20.78 -30.89
C GLN A 58 11.31 -20.30 -31.90
N GLU A 59 11.08 -18.99 -31.97
CA GLU A 59 10.07 -18.43 -32.87
C GLU A 59 10.46 -18.59 -34.35
N ALA A 60 11.75 -18.54 -34.69
CA ALA A 60 12.25 -18.74 -36.05
C ALA A 60 12.09 -20.18 -36.58
N GLU A 61 11.80 -21.17 -35.72
CA GLU A 61 11.44 -22.52 -36.16
C GLU A 61 10.07 -22.56 -36.85
N THR A 62 9.16 -21.66 -36.48
CA THR A 62 7.77 -21.67 -36.93
C THR A 62 7.37 -20.44 -37.75
N ASP A 63 8.09 -19.32 -37.61
CA ASP A 63 7.83 -18.07 -38.31
C ASP A 63 9.08 -17.58 -39.03
N SER A 64 9.10 -17.72 -40.36
CA SER A 64 10.24 -17.35 -41.21
C SER A 64 10.55 -15.85 -41.25
N ASN A 65 9.65 -15.00 -40.72
CA ASN A 65 9.89 -13.56 -40.61
C ASN A 65 10.70 -13.20 -39.37
N VAL A 66 10.88 -14.14 -38.42
CA VAL A 66 11.70 -13.93 -37.23
C VAL A 66 13.17 -14.17 -37.56
N VAL A 67 14.00 -13.18 -37.26
CA VAL A 67 15.43 -13.19 -37.53
C VAL A 67 16.17 -13.79 -36.34
N ARG A 68 17.04 -14.76 -36.58
CA ARG A 68 17.97 -15.24 -35.54
C ARG A 68 19.00 -14.16 -35.23
N ILE A 69 19.19 -13.89 -33.93
CA ILE A 69 20.00 -12.76 -33.47
C ILE A 69 21.49 -13.13 -33.52
N ARG A 70 22.26 -12.35 -34.28
CA ARG A 70 23.68 -12.59 -34.54
C ARG A 70 24.58 -11.70 -33.69
N GLU A 71 25.83 -12.13 -33.54
CA GLU A 71 26.95 -11.29 -33.11
C GLU A 71 27.65 -10.64 -34.32
N PRO A 72 28.43 -9.55 -34.15
CA PRO A 72 28.69 -8.76 -32.92
C PRO A 72 27.62 -7.69 -32.65
N ARG A 73 27.79 -6.84 -31.61
CA ARG A 73 26.89 -5.75 -31.15
C ARG A 73 25.96 -5.15 -32.23
N GLN A 74 26.52 -4.67 -33.34
CA GLN A 74 25.74 -4.02 -34.40
C GLN A 74 24.67 -4.94 -35.02
N ASN A 75 25.03 -6.20 -35.30
CA ASN A 75 24.11 -7.17 -35.87
C ASN A 75 23.05 -7.58 -34.83
N CYS A 76 23.46 -7.68 -33.56
CA CYS A 76 22.56 -8.01 -32.46
C CYS A 76 21.45 -6.97 -32.33
N ILE A 77 21.82 -5.67 -32.29
CA ILE A 77 20.88 -4.55 -32.22
C ILE A 77 19.94 -4.55 -33.44
N GLU A 78 20.48 -4.71 -34.65
CA GLU A 78 19.70 -4.74 -35.88
C GLU A 78 18.66 -5.89 -35.89
N ASP A 79 19.10 -7.11 -35.53
CA ASP A 79 18.25 -8.30 -35.56
C ASP A 79 17.17 -8.25 -34.46
N VAL A 80 17.51 -7.80 -33.26
CA VAL A 80 16.54 -7.60 -32.16
C VAL A 80 15.53 -6.52 -32.55
N THR A 81 15.98 -5.40 -33.11
CA THR A 81 15.10 -4.31 -33.57
C THR A 81 14.09 -4.81 -34.60
N LYS A 82 14.54 -5.57 -35.61
CA LYS A 82 13.65 -6.15 -36.63
C LYS A 82 12.59 -7.05 -36.01
N ASN A 83 12.99 -7.93 -35.08
CA ASN A 83 12.06 -8.80 -34.38
C ASN A 83 11.06 -8.02 -33.54
N VAL A 84 11.51 -7.04 -32.77
CA VAL A 84 10.65 -6.16 -31.95
C VAL A 84 9.62 -5.44 -32.82
N GLN A 85 10.06 -4.81 -33.91
CA GLN A 85 9.19 -4.12 -34.85
C GLN A 85 8.17 -5.07 -35.49
N TYR A 86 8.61 -6.24 -35.91
CA TYR A 86 7.73 -7.27 -36.48
C TYR A 86 6.69 -7.75 -35.47
N TRP A 87 7.11 -8.07 -34.23
CA TRP A 87 6.23 -8.56 -33.18
C TRP A 87 5.22 -7.52 -32.71
N ILE A 88 5.61 -6.24 -32.63
CA ILE A 88 4.68 -5.13 -32.37
C ILE A 88 3.63 -5.04 -33.48
N LYS A 89 4.05 -5.09 -34.75
CA LYS A 89 3.13 -5.01 -35.90
C LYS A 89 2.15 -6.19 -35.96
N LYS A 90 2.55 -7.35 -35.44
CA LYS A 90 1.73 -8.57 -35.36
C LYS A 90 0.92 -8.69 -34.06
N ASP A 91 1.02 -7.72 -33.15
CA ASP A 91 0.40 -7.76 -31.82
C ASP A 91 0.76 -9.05 -31.04
N LYS A 92 2.01 -9.52 -31.17
CA LYS A 92 2.48 -10.70 -30.43
C LYS A 92 2.67 -10.37 -28.95
N LYS A 93 2.09 -11.19 -28.07
CA LYS A 93 2.10 -10.99 -26.61
C LYS A 93 3.23 -11.76 -25.93
N LEU A 94 4.48 -11.43 -26.27
CA LEU A 94 5.69 -12.11 -25.76
C LEU A 94 6.23 -11.42 -24.50
N THR A 95 6.64 -12.19 -23.50
CA THR A 95 7.15 -11.64 -22.22
C THR A 95 8.40 -10.78 -22.41
N THR A 96 9.38 -11.28 -23.16
CA THR A 96 10.64 -10.57 -23.45
C THR A 96 10.40 -9.25 -24.20
N LEU A 97 9.47 -9.24 -25.15
CA LEU A 97 9.08 -8.03 -25.85
C LEU A 97 8.49 -6.98 -24.90
N LYS A 98 7.58 -7.40 -24.01
CA LYS A 98 6.95 -6.52 -23.02
C LYS A 98 7.96 -5.93 -22.04
N ALA A 99 8.98 -6.71 -21.67
CA ALA A 99 10.06 -6.22 -20.81
C ALA A 99 10.82 -5.06 -21.49
N LEU A 100 11.25 -5.23 -22.74
CA LEU A 100 11.93 -4.15 -23.49
C LEU A 100 11.01 -2.93 -23.69
N GLN A 101 9.75 -3.15 -24.06
CA GLN A 101 8.77 -2.07 -24.19
C GLN A 101 8.62 -1.27 -22.90
N GLY A 102 8.55 -1.95 -21.76
CA GLY A 102 8.47 -1.31 -20.44
C GLY A 102 9.66 -0.41 -20.16
N LEU A 103 10.89 -0.88 -20.46
CA LEU A 103 12.11 -0.10 -20.29
C LEU A 103 12.15 1.14 -21.21
N ILE A 104 11.79 0.97 -22.50
CA ILE A 104 11.71 2.09 -23.44
C ILE A 104 10.69 3.13 -22.99
N TRP A 105 9.51 2.70 -22.49
CA TRP A 105 8.49 3.62 -22.01
C TRP A 105 8.87 4.31 -20.72
N GLU A 106 9.53 3.62 -19.80
CA GLU A 106 10.04 4.21 -18.56
C GLU A 106 10.99 5.37 -18.86
N GLU A 107 11.91 5.18 -19.79
CA GLU A 107 12.78 6.25 -20.25
C GLU A 107 11.99 7.36 -20.95
N ALA A 108 11.05 7.03 -21.84
CA ALA A 108 10.22 8.01 -22.53
C ALA A 108 9.44 8.91 -21.58
N TYR A 109 8.89 8.32 -20.51
CA TYR A 109 8.21 9.05 -19.45
C TYR A 109 9.17 9.94 -18.66
N SER A 110 10.33 9.41 -18.29
CA SER A 110 11.37 10.14 -17.53
C SER A 110 11.92 11.34 -18.31
N ARG A 111 12.16 11.18 -19.63
CA ARG A 111 12.59 12.26 -20.54
C ARG A 111 11.45 13.24 -20.86
N GLY A 112 10.20 12.85 -20.62
CA GLY A 112 9.01 13.64 -20.93
C GLY A 112 8.59 13.60 -22.41
N ASP A 113 9.18 12.71 -23.20
CA ASP A 113 8.87 12.47 -24.62
C ASP A 113 7.44 11.90 -24.79
N VAL A 114 6.98 11.17 -23.77
CA VAL A 114 5.62 10.64 -23.66
C VAL A 114 5.00 11.10 -22.34
N LYS A 115 3.72 11.46 -22.36
CA LYS A 115 2.94 11.74 -21.15
C LYS A 115 1.69 10.87 -21.11
N GLY A 116 1.40 10.31 -19.94
CA GLY A 116 0.23 9.46 -19.72
C GLY A 116 -1.06 10.25 -19.95
N HIS A 117 -1.88 9.84 -20.90
CA HIS A 117 -3.13 10.54 -21.16
C HIS A 117 -4.15 10.31 -20.04
N LEU A 118 -4.70 11.38 -19.46
CA LEU A 118 -5.90 11.32 -18.63
C LEU A 118 -6.99 12.23 -19.18
N TYR A 119 -8.25 11.77 -19.16
CA TYR A 119 -9.39 12.61 -19.52
C TYR A 119 -9.55 13.80 -18.55
N ASP A 120 -10.10 14.91 -19.04
CA ASP A 120 -10.21 16.17 -18.31
C ASP A 120 -11.02 16.06 -17.01
N ASP A 121 -12.03 15.18 -17.01
CA ASP A 121 -12.92 14.95 -15.88
C ASP A 121 -12.32 14.07 -14.78
N VAL A 122 -11.19 13.41 -15.03
CA VAL A 122 -10.65 12.40 -14.10
C VAL A 122 -10.07 13.05 -12.84
N VAL A 123 -9.09 13.93 -13.02
CA VAL A 123 -8.21 14.35 -11.90
C VAL A 123 -8.96 15.10 -10.81
N GLU A 124 -9.92 15.94 -11.20
CA GLU A 124 -10.70 16.71 -10.22
C GLU A 124 -11.55 15.78 -9.34
N ILE A 125 -12.16 14.76 -9.93
CA ILE A 125 -12.96 13.80 -9.19
C ILE A 125 -12.08 12.93 -8.28
N LEU A 126 -10.92 12.48 -8.76
CA LEU A 126 -9.96 11.75 -7.91
C LEU A 126 -9.51 12.60 -6.71
N ARG A 127 -9.24 13.91 -6.91
CA ARG A 127 -8.90 14.82 -5.82
C ARG A 127 -10.02 14.97 -4.82
N GLN A 128 -11.26 15.10 -5.28
CA GLN A 128 -12.43 15.23 -4.41
C GLN A 128 -12.61 13.96 -3.58
N LEU A 129 -12.56 12.79 -4.18
CA LEU A 129 -12.67 11.51 -3.48
C LEU A 129 -11.54 11.32 -2.46
N HIS A 130 -10.30 11.58 -2.87
CA HIS A 130 -9.13 11.48 -1.99
C HIS A 130 -9.23 12.44 -0.78
N THR A 131 -9.63 13.69 -1.02
CA THR A 131 -9.82 14.70 0.05
C THR A 131 -10.89 14.26 1.06
N ASN A 132 -11.91 13.56 0.58
CA ASN A 132 -12.99 13.02 1.40
C ASN A 132 -12.68 11.63 1.98
N GLY A 133 -11.46 11.12 1.79
CA GLY A 133 -10.98 9.88 2.39
C GLY A 133 -11.51 8.60 1.75
N VAL A 134 -12.00 8.68 0.50
CA VAL A 134 -12.36 7.50 -0.29
C VAL A 134 -11.09 7.00 -0.99
N PRO A 135 -10.57 5.80 -0.62
CA PRO A 135 -9.41 5.23 -1.29
C PRO A 135 -9.72 4.85 -2.75
N ILE A 136 -8.74 5.10 -3.62
CA ILE A 136 -8.85 4.89 -5.07
C ILE A 136 -7.80 3.88 -5.49
N PHE A 137 -8.21 2.80 -6.14
CA PHE A 137 -7.34 1.74 -6.62
C PHE A 137 -7.43 1.61 -8.13
N ILE A 138 -6.34 1.16 -8.75
CA ILE A 138 -6.29 0.86 -10.18
C ILE A 138 -6.24 -0.66 -10.38
N TYR A 139 -6.94 -1.18 -11.38
CA TYR A 139 -6.79 -2.56 -11.84
C TYR A 139 -6.69 -2.63 -13.36
N SER A 140 -5.53 -3.01 -13.87
CA SER A 140 -5.24 -3.06 -15.30
C SER A 140 -4.47 -4.31 -15.70
N SER A 141 -4.42 -4.63 -16.99
CA SER A 141 -3.59 -5.71 -17.52
C SER A 141 -2.10 -5.34 -17.59
N GLY A 142 -1.77 -4.04 -17.60
CA GLY A 142 -0.40 -3.55 -17.50
C GLY A 142 0.19 -3.80 -16.11
N SER A 143 1.50 -4.03 -16.03
CA SER A 143 2.19 -4.25 -14.74
C SER A 143 2.03 -3.04 -13.80
N VAL A 144 2.03 -3.28 -12.49
CA VAL A 144 1.94 -2.18 -11.50
C VAL A 144 3.01 -1.08 -11.74
N HIS A 145 4.20 -1.46 -12.20
CA HIS A 145 5.27 -0.52 -12.57
C HIS A 145 4.84 0.41 -13.71
N ALA A 146 4.31 -0.15 -14.81
CA ALA A 146 3.83 0.63 -15.94
C ALA A 146 2.66 1.55 -15.57
N GLN A 147 1.77 1.07 -14.70
CA GLN A 147 0.67 1.89 -14.18
C GLN A 147 1.21 3.11 -13.42
N LYS A 148 2.14 2.93 -12.48
CA LYS A 148 2.76 4.03 -11.74
C LYS A 148 3.43 5.05 -12.66
N LEU A 149 4.19 4.60 -13.66
CA LEU A 149 4.84 5.48 -14.63
C LEU A 149 3.82 6.34 -15.41
N LEU A 150 2.72 5.73 -15.87
CA LEU A 150 1.65 6.43 -16.58
C LEU A 150 1.04 7.56 -15.74
N PHE A 151 0.74 7.28 -14.47
CA PHE A 151 0.11 8.26 -13.57
C PHE A 151 1.10 9.30 -13.03
N ALA A 152 2.36 8.94 -12.82
CA ALA A 152 3.40 9.87 -12.38
C ALA A 152 3.73 10.91 -13.44
N ASN A 153 3.68 10.51 -14.72
CA ASN A 153 4.04 11.34 -15.86
C ASN A 153 2.82 11.68 -16.71
N SER A 154 1.67 11.95 -16.09
CA SER A 154 0.44 12.20 -16.84
C SER A 154 0.39 13.60 -17.48
N THR A 155 -0.50 13.78 -18.47
CA THR A 155 -0.82 15.09 -19.06
C THR A 155 -1.39 16.10 -18.05
N LYS A 156 -1.76 15.62 -16.86
CA LYS A 156 -2.29 16.42 -15.75
C LYS A 156 -1.33 16.53 -14.56
N GLY A 157 -0.06 16.16 -14.76
CA GLY A 157 0.96 16.08 -13.71
C GLY A 157 0.94 14.75 -12.96
N ASP A 158 1.71 14.64 -11.88
CA ASP A 158 1.75 13.44 -11.07
C ASP A 158 0.43 13.27 -10.28
N VAL A 159 -0.32 12.21 -10.60
CA VAL A 159 -1.56 11.86 -9.90
C VAL A 159 -1.40 10.66 -8.97
N THR A 160 -0.21 10.06 -8.88
CA THR A 160 0.07 8.93 -7.97
C THR A 160 -0.24 9.23 -6.49
N PRO A 161 -0.09 10.47 -5.97
CA PRO A 161 -0.46 10.77 -4.58
C PRO A 161 -1.96 10.64 -4.29
N LEU A 162 -2.81 10.61 -5.32
CA LEU A 162 -4.27 10.43 -5.17
C LEU A 162 -4.66 8.95 -5.12
N LEU A 163 -3.77 8.05 -5.52
CA LEU A 163 -4.04 6.62 -5.66
C LEU A 163 -3.57 5.87 -4.42
N SER A 164 -4.44 5.00 -3.90
CA SER A 164 -4.23 4.18 -2.70
C SER A 164 -3.58 2.83 -2.98
N GLY A 165 -3.60 2.37 -4.23
CA GLY A 165 -2.96 1.12 -4.63
C GLY A 165 -3.22 0.73 -6.08
N TYR A 166 -2.55 -0.34 -6.51
CA TYR A 166 -2.56 -0.83 -7.88
C TYR A 166 -2.66 -2.36 -7.89
N PHE A 167 -3.39 -2.89 -8.85
CA PHE A 167 -3.54 -4.31 -9.12
C PHE A 167 -3.22 -4.56 -10.59
N ASP A 168 -2.53 -5.66 -10.86
CA ASP A 168 -2.28 -6.16 -12.21
C ASP A 168 -2.69 -7.63 -12.33
N THR A 169 -2.33 -8.31 -13.41
CA THR A 169 -2.72 -9.70 -13.63
C THR A 169 -2.15 -10.70 -12.61
N ASN A 170 -1.25 -10.28 -11.72
CA ASN A 170 -0.78 -11.13 -10.62
C ASN A 170 -1.91 -11.46 -9.61
N VAL A 171 -2.91 -10.58 -9.46
CA VAL A 171 -4.09 -10.87 -8.61
C VAL A 171 -5.05 -11.88 -9.28
N GLY A 172 -4.99 -11.95 -10.62
CA GLY A 172 -5.83 -12.79 -11.47
C GLY A 172 -6.25 -12.06 -12.76
N LYS A 173 -6.97 -12.75 -13.66
CA LYS A 173 -7.48 -12.14 -14.91
C LYS A 173 -8.68 -11.24 -14.62
N LYS A 174 -8.82 -10.15 -15.39
CA LYS A 174 -9.90 -9.15 -15.21
C LYS A 174 -11.31 -9.67 -15.51
N VAL A 175 -11.42 -10.79 -16.21
CA VAL A 175 -12.71 -11.45 -16.52
C VAL A 175 -13.08 -12.57 -15.53
N ASP A 176 -12.24 -12.80 -14.51
CA ASP A 176 -12.46 -13.83 -13.51
C ASP A 176 -12.97 -13.21 -12.20
N LYS A 177 -14.15 -13.63 -11.72
CA LYS A 177 -14.73 -13.12 -10.46
C LYS A 177 -13.82 -13.28 -9.24
N VAL A 178 -12.96 -14.31 -9.25
CA VAL A 178 -12.03 -14.61 -8.15
C VAL A 178 -11.00 -13.49 -7.98
N SER A 179 -10.62 -12.80 -9.07
CA SER A 179 -9.71 -11.66 -9.02
C SER A 179 -10.29 -10.52 -8.17
N TYR A 180 -11.57 -10.20 -8.37
CA TYR A 180 -12.25 -9.15 -7.63
C TYR A 180 -12.48 -9.50 -6.16
N ALA A 181 -12.73 -10.78 -5.84
CA ALA A 181 -12.79 -11.24 -4.45
C ALA A 181 -11.45 -11.01 -3.72
N ARG A 182 -10.32 -11.36 -4.35
CA ARG A 182 -8.97 -11.11 -3.82
C ARG A 182 -8.65 -9.63 -3.69
N ILE A 183 -9.07 -8.82 -4.67
CA ILE A 183 -8.94 -7.35 -4.60
C ILE A 183 -9.71 -6.80 -3.39
N SER A 184 -10.96 -7.24 -3.20
CA SER A 184 -11.80 -6.84 -2.07
C SER A 184 -11.16 -7.18 -0.72
N GLU A 185 -10.60 -8.40 -0.59
CA GLU A 185 -9.86 -8.84 0.59
C GLU A 185 -8.61 -7.98 0.84
N THR A 186 -7.85 -7.68 -0.21
CA THR A 186 -6.62 -6.86 -0.13
C THR A 186 -6.94 -5.42 0.27
N ILE A 187 -8.03 -4.85 -0.26
CA ILE A 187 -8.51 -3.52 0.09
C ILE A 187 -9.06 -3.49 1.54
N GLY A 188 -9.51 -4.63 2.06
CA GLY A 188 -10.16 -4.72 3.38
C GLY A 188 -11.55 -4.10 3.40
N CYS A 189 -12.24 -4.07 2.25
CA CYS A 189 -13.62 -3.60 2.11
C CYS A 189 -14.54 -4.76 1.71
N ALA A 190 -15.82 -4.68 2.08
CA ALA A 190 -16.80 -5.62 1.56
C ALA A 190 -16.99 -5.39 0.05
N PRO A 191 -17.23 -6.44 -0.76
CA PRO A 191 -17.42 -6.29 -2.22
C PRO A 191 -18.46 -5.21 -2.57
N GLY A 192 -19.62 -5.25 -1.91
CA GLY A 192 -20.70 -4.29 -2.12
C GLY A 192 -20.39 -2.85 -1.69
N ASP A 193 -19.26 -2.59 -1.03
CA ASP A 193 -18.77 -1.25 -0.69
C ASP A 193 -17.76 -0.71 -1.74
N ILE A 194 -17.41 -1.49 -2.77
CA ILE A 194 -16.45 -1.10 -3.81
C ILE A 194 -17.21 -0.78 -5.09
N LEU A 195 -16.98 0.41 -5.64
CA LEU A 195 -17.44 0.78 -6.97
C LEU A 195 -16.33 0.52 -7.99
N PHE A 196 -16.60 -0.33 -8.98
CA PHE A 196 -15.72 -0.59 -10.11
C PHE A 196 -16.21 0.12 -11.36
N LEU A 197 -15.30 0.83 -12.03
CA LEU A 197 -15.53 1.48 -13.32
C LEU A 197 -14.65 0.84 -14.39
N THR A 198 -15.27 0.36 -15.46
CA THR A 198 -14.61 -0.24 -16.63
C THR A 198 -15.44 0.06 -17.87
N ASP A 199 -14.83 0.05 -19.05
CA ASP A 199 -15.54 0.08 -20.33
C ASP A 199 -15.88 -1.33 -20.85
N VAL A 200 -15.32 -2.38 -20.24
CA VAL A 200 -15.40 -3.76 -20.74
C VAL A 200 -16.52 -4.55 -20.05
N GLU A 201 -17.49 -5.02 -20.83
CA GLU A 201 -18.66 -5.77 -20.34
C GLU A 201 -18.29 -7.04 -19.55
N GLN A 202 -17.30 -7.80 -20.03
CA GLN A 202 -16.90 -9.05 -19.39
C GLN A 202 -16.28 -8.81 -18.01
N GLU A 203 -15.54 -7.71 -17.87
CA GLU A 203 -14.98 -7.29 -16.58
C GLU A 203 -16.08 -6.82 -15.64
N ALA A 204 -17.04 -6.04 -16.15
CA ALA A 204 -18.18 -5.58 -15.39
C ALA A 204 -19.02 -6.74 -14.83
N ASN A 205 -19.28 -7.75 -15.67
CA ASN A 205 -19.96 -8.98 -15.25
C ASN A 205 -19.19 -9.72 -14.16
N ALA A 206 -17.87 -9.92 -14.33
CA ALA A 206 -17.05 -10.62 -13.35
C ALA A 206 -16.98 -9.90 -11.99
N ALA A 207 -16.92 -8.56 -12.00
CA ALA A 207 -16.95 -7.74 -10.78
C ALA A 207 -18.30 -7.82 -10.06
N THR A 208 -19.41 -7.74 -10.80
CA THR A 208 -20.75 -7.87 -10.24
C THR A 208 -21.03 -9.27 -9.70
N ASP A 209 -20.54 -10.32 -10.38
CA ASP A 209 -20.62 -11.70 -9.89
C ASP A 209 -19.81 -11.93 -8.60
N ALA A 210 -18.80 -11.09 -8.34
CA ALA A 210 -18.06 -11.05 -7.09
C ALA A 210 -18.72 -10.15 -6.02
N GLY A 211 -19.82 -9.47 -6.37
CA GLY A 211 -20.61 -8.63 -5.47
C GLY A 211 -20.21 -7.16 -5.43
N LEU A 212 -19.36 -6.68 -6.36
CA LEU A 212 -19.00 -5.26 -6.46
C LEU A 212 -20.16 -4.44 -7.05
N GLN A 213 -20.22 -3.15 -6.68
CA GLN A 213 -20.97 -2.17 -7.45
C GLN A 213 -20.21 -1.90 -8.74
N THR A 214 -20.90 -1.86 -9.88
CA THR A 214 -20.25 -1.71 -11.18
C THR A 214 -21.00 -0.71 -12.05
N LYS A 215 -20.27 0.17 -12.73
CA LYS A 215 -20.80 1.02 -13.81
C LYS A 215 -19.92 0.90 -15.05
N LEU A 216 -20.55 0.96 -16.22
CA LEU A 216 -19.85 0.94 -17.50
C LEU A 216 -19.50 2.36 -17.94
N VAL A 217 -18.24 2.59 -18.34
CA VAL A 217 -17.76 3.89 -18.81
C VAL A 217 -17.75 3.92 -20.34
N ILE A 218 -18.44 4.89 -20.93
CA ILE A 218 -18.50 5.09 -22.37
C ILE A 218 -17.62 6.27 -22.75
N ARG A 219 -16.46 6.00 -23.37
CA ARG A 219 -15.54 7.01 -23.89
C ARG A 219 -15.45 6.97 -25.43
N PRO A 220 -15.04 8.07 -26.07
CA PRO A 220 -14.76 8.07 -27.51
C PRO A 220 -13.71 7.02 -27.88
N GLY A 221 -14.05 6.15 -28.83
CA GLY A 221 -13.18 5.08 -29.32
C GLY A 221 -13.40 3.71 -28.68
N ASN A 222 -14.23 3.61 -27.63
CA ASN A 222 -14.58 2.33 -27.02
C ASN A 222 -15.43 1.49 -27.98
N ALA A 223 -15.37 0.17 -27.82
CA ALA A 223 -16.26 -0.74 -28.52
C ALA A 223 -17.73 -0.46 -28.12
N PRO A 224 -18.70 -0.65 -29.04
CA PRO A 224 -20.11 -0.50 -28.69
C PRO A 224 -20.50 -1.58 -27.68
N LEU A 225 -21.29 -1.18 -26.69
CA LEU A 225 -21.84 -2.10 -25.69
C LEU A 225 -23.02 -2.89 -26.25
N SER A 226 -23.20 -4.13 -25.80
CA SER A 226 -24.35 -4.98 -26.10
C SER A 226 -25.63 -4.44 -25.45
N ASP A 227 -26.78 -4.72 -26.06
CA ASP A 227 -28.09 -4.33 -25.51
C ASP A 227 -28.32 -4.94 -24.11
N GLU A 228 -27.78 -6.14 -23.87
CA GLU A 228 -27.82 -6.79 -22.57
C GLU A 228 -27.04 -5.98 -21.52
N ALA A 229 -25.81 -5.56 -21.84
CA ALA A 229 -25.00 -4.74 -20.95
C ALA A 229 -25.64 -3.38 -20.67
N LEU A 230 -26.21 -2.72 -21.68
CA LEU A 230 -26.92 -1.45 -21.54
C LEU A 230 -28.17 -1.58 -20.65
N SER A 231 -28.81 -2.74 -20.63
CA SER A 231 -29.96 -3.01 -19.76
C SER A 231 -29.57 -3.37 -18.33
N LYS A 232 -28.40 -4.01 -18.15
CA LYS A 232 -27.93 -4.56 -16.88
C LYS A 232 -27.14 -3.56 -16.03
N PHE A 233 -26.35 -2.71 -16.67
CA PHE A 233 -25.43 -1.80 -15.98
C PHE A 233 -25.83 -0.34 -16.18
N GLU A 234 -25.65 0.45 -15.12
CA GLU A 234 -25.66 1.90 -15.27
C GLU A 234 -24.43 2.34 -16.09
N THR A 235 -24.66 3.18 -17.10
CA THR A 235 -23.62 3.70 -17.97
C THR A 235 -23.32 5.16 -17.65
N ILE A 236 -22.04 5.53 -17.68
CA ILE A 236 -21.58 6.90 -17.46
C ILE A 236 -20.69 7.36 -18.60
N HIS A 237 -20.82 8.63 -19.00
CA HIS A 237 -19.99 9.24 -20.04
C HIS A 237 -18.84 10.07 -19.49
N SER A 238 -18.90 10.38 -18.20
CA SER A 238 -17.88 11.10 -17.46
C SER A 238 -17.89 10.63 -16.02
N ILE A 239 -16.72 10.63 -15.39
CA ILE A 239 -16.51 10.07 -14.06
C ILE A 239 -17.17 10.93 -12.97
N ASP A 240 -17.49 12.19 -13.25
CA ASP A 240 -18.21 13.08 -12.35
C ASP A 240 -19.63 12.57 -12.02
N GLN A 241 -20.22 11.79 -12.92
CA GLN A 241 -21.55 11.17 -12.76
C GLN A 241 -21.60 10.11 -11.64
N ILE A 242 -20.46 9.75 -11.03
CA ILE A 242 -20.46 8.91 -9.82
C ILE A 242 -20.75 9.72 -8.55
N LEU A 243 -20.70 11.05 -8.63
CA LEU A 243 -21.03 11.94 -7.53
C LEU A 243 -22.54 12.20 -7.48
N ASP A 244 -23.26 11.36 -6.72
CA ASP A 244 -24.70 11.54 -6.49
C ASP A 244 -24.97 12.82 -5.65
N TYR A 245 -26.16 13.40 -5.75
CA TYR A 245 -26.56 14.62 -5.04
C TYR A 245 -26.42 14.48 -3.51
N ASP A 246 -26.71 13.28 -2.97
CA ASP A 246 -26.50 12.93 -1.56
C ASP A 246 -25.03 12.81 -1.18
N MET A 247 -24.18 12.36 -2.11
CA MET A 247 -22.73 12.36 -1.92
C MET A 247 -22.24 13.80 -1.90
N LEU A 248 -22.62 14.62 -2.88
CA LEU A 248 -22.33 16.06 -2.93
C LEU A 248 -22.75 16.79 -1.64
N ILE A 249 -23.93 16.52 -1.09
CA ILE A 249 -24.36 17.08 0.21
C ILE A 249 -23.48 16.59 1.36
N ARG A 250 -23.02 15.34 1.37
CA ARG A 250 -22.07 14.83 2.38
C ARG A 250 -20.68 15.45 2.21
N LEU A 251 -20.18 15.59 0.99
CA LEU A 251 -18.90 16.23 0.68
C LEU A 251 -18.94 17.73 1.04
N LEU A 252 -20.06 18.41 0.78
CA LEU A 252 -20.30 19.81 1.17
C LEU A 252 -20.49 19.97 2.69
N LYS A 253 -21.12 19.02 3.38
CA LYS A 253 -21.20 18.99 4.86
C LYS A 253 -19.86 18.67 5.51
N CYS A 254 -18.93 18.03 4.80
CA CYS A 254 -17.54 17.81 5.20
C CYS A 254 -16.62 19.02 4.89
N SER A 255 -17.14 20.08 4.24
CA SER A 255 -16.44 21.35 4.08
C SER A 255 -16.66 22.24 5.33
N PRO A 256 -15.63 22.92 5.88
CA PRO A 256 -15.72 23.64 7.15
C PRO A 256 -16.46 24.99 7.08
N LEU A 257 -17.43 25.18 6.18
CA LEU A 257 -17.98 26.50 5.85
C LEU A 257 -19.46 26.76 6.20
N LEU A 258 -20.21 25.81 6.76
CA LEU A 258 -21.58 26.11 7.23
C LEU A 258 -21.80 25.61 8.65
N GLY A 259 -21.55 26.52 9.60
CA GLY A 259 -21.88 26.32 11.01
C GLY A 259 -23.39 26.44 11.27
N ARG A 260 -23.92 25.53 12.10
CA ARG A 260 -24.98 25.88 13.05
C ARG A 260 -24.82 25.09 14.35
N ARG A 261 -24.99 25.87 15.42
CA ARG A 261 -24.66 25.63 16.82
C ARG A 261 -25.50 24.52 17.46
N SER A 262 -24.85 23.64 18.23
CA SER A 262 -25.32 23.27 19.57
C SER A 262 -24.16 22.68 20.39
N ILE A 263 -23.85 23.40 21.47
CA ILE A 263 -23.30 22.99 22.79
C ILE A 263 -22.09 22.03 22.84
N CYS A 264 -21.03 22.61 23.42
CA CYS A 264 -19.75 22.08 23.89
C CYS A 264 -19.71 20.61 24.35
N THR A 265 -18.89 19.82 23.68
CA THR A 265 -17.78 19.10 24.34
C THR A 265 -16.52 19.45 23.54
N SER A 266 -15.45 19.87 24.21
CA SER A 266 -14.23 20.34 23.55
C SER A 266 -13.56 19.22 22.75
N ARG A 267 -13.85 19.13 21.45
CA ARG A 267 -13.01 18.39 20.50
C ARG A 267 -11.63 19.07 20.47
N PRO A 268 -10.51 18.31 20.47
CA PRO A 268 -9.20 18.89 20.21
C PRO A 268 -9.28 19.66 18.88
N SER A 269 -8.65 20.83 18.81
CA SER A 269 -8.79 21.70 17.64
C SER A 269 -8.44 20.96 16.33
N PRO A 270 -9.04 21.32 15.18
CA PRO A 270 -8.75 20.69 13.88
C PRO A 270 -7.26 20.61 13.53
N ASN A 271 -6.45 21.52 14.08
CA ASN A 271 -4.98 21.51 13.96
C ASN A 271 -4.33 20.30 14.65
N ILE A 272 -4.87 19.82 15.76
CA ILE A 272 -4.33 18.65 16.49
C ILE A 272 -4.63 17.38 15.71
N PHE A 273 -5.85 17.24 15.20
CA PHE A 273 -6.24 16.06 14.43
C PHE A 273 -5.51 15.99 13.09
N ASN A 274 -5.34 17.12 12.39
CA ASN A 274 -4.53 17.20 11.18
C ASN A 274 -3.04 16.96 11.46
N LYS A 275 -2.50 17.43 12.60
CA LYS A 275 -1.13 17.09 13.03
C LYS A 275 -0.97 15.60 13.31
N ILE A 276 -1.89 14.98 14.05
CA ILE A 276 -1.88 13.54 14.33
C ILE A 276 -2.00 12.75 13.03
N LYS A 277 -2.92 13.14 12.13
CA LYS A 277 -3.09 12.53 10.81
C LYS A 277 -1.83 12.66 9.95
N SER A 278 -1.22 13.85 9.89
CA SER A 278 0.06 14.07 9.19
C SER A 278 1.26 13.35 9.84
N PHE A 279 1.24 13.14 11.16
CA PHE A 279 2.26 12.37 11.87
C PHE A 279 2.14 10.87 11.56
N LEU A 280 0.91 10.38 11.39
CA LEU A 280 0.64 8.98 11.04
C LEU A 280 0.90 8.71 9.56
N GLN A 281 0.33 9.55 8.69
CA GLN A 281 0.41 9.46 7.23
C GLN A 281 1.68 10.06 6.63
N GLY A 282 2.50 10.74 7.44
CA GLY A 282 3.75 11.32 6.98
C GLY A 282 4.57 10.21 6.34
N ALA A 283 4.90 10.43 5.05
CA ALA A 283 5.68 9.53 4.21
C ALA A 283 6.75 8.85 5.07
N GLU A 284 6.88 7.54 4.93
CA GLU A 284 8.01 6.82 5.47
C GLU A 284 9.27 7.40 4.82
N LYS A 285 9.76 8.53 5.36
CA LYS A 285 11.16 8.91 5.21
C LYS A 285 11.93 7.63 5.52
N GLU A 286 12.84 7.26 4.62
CA GLU A 286 13.66 6.04 4.74
C GLU A 286 14.02 5.83 6.20
N ALA A 287 13.88 4.60 6.71
CA ALA A 287 13.98 4.30 8.14
C ALA A 287 15.22 4.91 8.81
N PHE A 288 16.27 5.20 8.02
CA PHE A 288 17.55 5.78 8.40
C PHE A 288 17.89 7.16 7.80
N ASP A 289 16.90 7.95 7.37
CA ASP A 289 17.09 9.37 6.99
C ASP A 289 17.88 10.13 8.07
N GLU A 290 18.90 10.90 7.68
CA GLU A 290 19.88 11.52 8.59
C GLU A 290 19.20 12.43 9.63
N GLU A 291 18.19 13.19 9.21
CA GLU A 291 17.41 14.07 10.08
C GLU A 291 16.60 13.25 11.12
N CYS A 292 16.03 12.12 10.70
CA CYS A 292 15.28 11.21 11.56
C CYS A 292 16.16 10.49 12.58
N VAL A 293 17.36 10.06 12.17
CA VAL A 293 18.36 9.44 13.07
C VAL A 293 18.79 10.42 14.15
N LYS A 294 19.15 11.66 13.78
CA LYS A 294 19.54 12.70 14.76
C LYS A 294 18.41 12.99 15.76
N LYS A 295 17.16 13.03 15.29
CA LYS A 295 15.98 13.19 16.17
C LYS A 295 15.82 12.01 17.14
N ALA A 296 16.02 10.78 16.67
CA ALA A 296 15.94 9.58 17.52
C ALA A 296 17.02 9.58 18.62
N HIS A 297 18.27 9.87 18.27
CA HIS A 297 19.36 10.03 19.24
C HIS A 297 19.05 11.06 20.32
N LYS A 298 18.53 12.23 19.92
CA LYS A 298 18.12 13.28 20.85
C LYS A 298 16.95 12.84 21.75
N TRP A 299 15.95 12.19 21.18
CA TRP A 299 14.76 11.74 21.91
C TRP A 299 15.10 10.65 22.93
N ASP A 300 15.94 9.71 22.54
CA ASP A 300 16.37 8.61 23.42
C ASP A 300 17.50 9.02 24.36
N GLY A 301 18.11 10.20 24.19
CA GLY A 301 19.29 10.62 24.95
C GLY A 301 20.45 9.66 24.76
N MET A 302 20.79 9.34 23.51
CA MET A 302 21.90 8.49 23.09
C MET A 302 22.92 9.34 22.32
N ASP A 303 24.19 9.32 22.72
CA ASP A 303 25.24 10.08 22.02
C ASP A 303 25.41 9.54 20.58
N PHE A 304 25.33 10.44 19.61
CA PHE A 304 25.47 10.15 18.18
C PHE A 304 26.87 9.65 17.80
N ASN A 305 27.89 10.10 18.55
CA ASN A 305 29.29 9.73 18.31
C ASN A 305 29.67 8.40 18.97
N GLU A 306 28.92 7.93 19.97
CA GLU A 306 29.19 6.65 20.64
C GLU A 306 28.31 5.52 20.13
N TRP A 307 27.10 5.84 19.68
CA TRP A 307 26.08 4.86 19.31
C TRP A 307 25.66 5.02 17.85
N THR A 308 25.40 3.90 17.20
CA THR A 308 24.82 3.82 15.87
C THR A 308 23.45 3.17 15.98
N ILE A 309 22.42 3.78 15.42
CA ILE A 309 21.11 3.14 15.31
C ILE A 309 21.16 2.06 14.22
N ILE A 310 20.85 0.82 14.57
CA ILE A 310 20.94 -0.34 13.67
C ILE A 310 19.58 -0.95 13.35
N TYR A 311 18.56 -0.59 14.14
CA TYR A 311 17.17 -0.98 13.92
C TYR A 311 16.28 0.20 14.28
N ARG A 312 15.32 0.52 13.41
CA ARG A 312 14.33 1.56 13.67
C ARG A 312 13.02 1.21 12.99
N ASP A 313 11.98 1.03 13.79
CA ASP A 313 10.62 0.82 13.31
C ASP A 313 9.82 2.14 13.45
N PRO A 314 9.59 2.88 12.34
CA PRO A 314 8.82 4.12 12.36
C PRO A 314 7.34 3.87 12.71
N GLY A 315 6.78 2.75 12.26
CA GLY A 315 5.41 2.35 12.52
C GLY A 315 5.16 2.06 13.99
N ALA A 316 6.01 1.24 14.63
CA ALA A 316 5.97 0.97 16.06
C ALA A 316 6.17 2.25 16.88
N SER A 317 7.07 3.15 16.45
CA SER A 317 7.32 4.43 17.12
C SER A 317 6.10 5.37 17.08
N LYS A 318 5.46 5.51 15.91
CA LYS A 318 4.26 6.34 15.71
C LYS A 318 3.06 5.78 16.51
N THR A 319 2.84 4.48 16.41
CA THR A 319 1.73 3.82 17.12
C THR A 319 1.92 3.84 18.63
N PHE A 320 3.15 3.65 19.14
CA PHE A 320 3.47 3.84 20.55
C PHE A 320 3.08 5.26 21.02
N ALA A 321 3.47 6.30 20.27
CA ALA A 321 3.18 7.68 20.64
C ALA A 321 1.67 7.95 20.70
N MET A 322 0.89 7.38 19.77
CA MET A 322 -0.57 7.45 19.86
C MET A 322 -1.12 6.73 21.08
N THR A 323 -0.71 5.47 21.30
CA THR A 323 -1.22 4.68 22.42
C THR A 323 -0.89 5.33 23.75
N ALA A 324 0.30 5.91 23.91
CA ALA A 324 0.70 6.66 25.10
C ALA A 324 -0.20 7.89 25.39
N ILE A 325 -0.80 8.48 24.36
CA ILE A 325 -1.73 9.62 24.49
C ILE A 325 -3.17 9.14 24.74
N PHE A 326 -3.64 8.14 23.99
CA PHE A 326 -5.04 7.70 24.06
C PHE A 326 -5.32 6.82 25.28
N PHE A 327 -4.35 6.02 25.72
CA PHE A 327 -4.54 5.07 26.81
C PHE A 327 -4.90 5.74 28.15
N PRO A 328 -4.25 6.85 28.58
CA PRO A 328 -4.67 7.60 29.77
C PRO A 328 -6.09 8.18 29.65
N CYS A 329 -6.46 8.70 28.47
CA CYS A 329 -7.81 9.23 28.23
C CYS A 329 -8.88 8.14 28.32
N PHE A 330 -8.57 6.95 27.78
CA PHE A 330 -9.44 5.78 27.89
C PHE A 330 -9.63 5.37 29.35
N LEU A 331 -8.54 5.26 30.13
CA LEU A 331 -8.62 4.94 31.57
C LEU A 331 -9.43 5.98 32.36
N ALA A 332 -9.26 7.27 32.05
CA ALA A 332 -10.06 8.33 32.66
C ALA A 332 -11.55 8.20 32.30
N GLY A 333 -11.88 7.87 31.05
CA GLY A 333 -13.25 7.60 30.63
C GLY A 333 -13.88 6.42 31.36
N CYS A 334 -13.13 5.31 31.51
CA CYS A 334 -13.58 4.16 32.30
C CYS A 334 -13.78 4.51 33.79
N ALA A 335 -12.88 5.30 34.37
CA ALA A 335 -13.00 5.73 35.76
C ALA A 335 -14.22 6.65 35.97
N LEU A 336 -14.48 7.57 35.04
CA LEU A 336 -15.67 8.43 35.07
C LEU A 336 -16.96 7.61 34.93
N PHE A 337 -16.97 6.64 34.01
CA PHE A 337 -18.08 5.70 33.86
C PHE A 337 -18.34 4.94 35.18
N ALA A 338 -17.30 4.35 35.77
CA ALA A 338 -17.43 3.60 37.03
C ALA A 338 -17.88 4.50 38.20
N TYR A 339 -17.37 5.73 38.27
CA TYR A 339 -17.77 6.71 39.27
C TYR A 339 -19.26 7.10 39.14
N ASP A 340 -19.73 7.36 37.91
CA ASP A 340 -21.12 7.75 37.65
C ASP A 340 -22.11 6.62 38.01
N VAL A 341 -21.79 5.38 37.60
CA VAL A 341 -22.58 4.19 37.95
C VAL A 341 -22.63 3.97 39.47
N ALA A 342 -21.51 4.18 40.18
CA ALA A 342 -21.43 3.91 41.60
C ALA A 342 -22.11 4.97 42.49
N ASN A 343 -22.11 6.24 42.08
CA ASN A 343 -22.52 7.35 42.94
C ASN A 343 -23.85 8.02 42.54
N ASN A 344 -24.32 7.85 41.30
CA ASN A 344 -25.53 8.52 40.81
C ASN A 344 -26.68 7.53 40.56
N LYS A 345 -27.91 8.00 40.82
CA LYS A 345 -29.14 7.26 40.51
C LYS A 345 -29.34 7.18 39.00
N PRO A 346 -30.05 6.16 38.46
CA PRO A 346 -30.20 5.96 37.01
C PRO A 346 -30.66 7.20 36.23
N ASP A 347 -31.59 7.98 36.81
CA ASP A 347 -32.12 9.21 36.18
C ASP A 347 -31.13 10.38 36.17
N ASP A 348 -30.15 10.38 37.08
CA ASP A 348 -29.14 11.42 37.26
C ASP A 348 -27.80 11.07 36.58
N ARG A 349 -27.67 9.86 36.01
CA ARG A 349 -26.47 9.42 35.27
C ARG A 349 -26.30 10.19 33.96
N PHE A 350 -25.06 10.26 33.49
CA PHE A 350 -24.78 10.80 32.17
C PHE A 350 -25.56 10.04 31.09
N GLU A 351 -26.01 10.77 30.06
CA GLU A 351 -26.87 10.23 29.00
C GLU A 351 -26.27 8.98 28.33
N PHE A 352 -24.95 8.96 28.13
CA PHE A 352 -24.26 7.81 27.52
C PHE A 352 -24.19 6.58 28.45
N VAL A 353 -24.03 6.80 29.76
CA VAL A 353 -23.96 5.72 30.77
C VAL A 353 -25.31 5.03 30.87
N ARG A 354 -26.38 5.84 30.93
CA ARG A 354 -27.76 5.36 30.97
C ARG A 354 -28.14 4.53 29.75
N ARG A 355 -27.71 4.95 28.55
CA ARG A 355 -27.92 4.17 27.33
C ARG A 355 -27.22 2.81 27.39
N LEU A 356 -25.94 2.80 27.75
CA LEU A 356 -25.17 1.55 27.86
C LEU A 356 -25.72 0.60 28.93
N GLU A 357 -26.24 1.14 30.03
CA GLU A 357 -26.91 0.35 31.06
C GLU A 357 -28.22 -0.24 30.57
N ASN A 358 -29.09 0.56 29.95
CA ASN A 358 -30.34 0.08 29.38
C ASN A 358 -30.09 -1.00 28.31
N ASP A 359 -29.11 -0.79 27.43
CA ASP A 359 -28.70 -1.77 26.41
C ASP A 359 -28.20 -3.06 27.08
N ALA A 360 -27.47 -2.95 28.20
CA ALA A 360 -26.99 -4.10 28.95
C ALA A 360 -28.12 -4.86 29.67
N GLU A 361 -29.12 -4.15 30.20
CA GLU A 361 -30.32 -4.73 30.82
C GLU A 361 -31.20 -5.44 29.79
N GLU A 362 -31.40 -4.84 28.61
CA GLU A 362 -32.15 -5.43 27.50
C GLU A 362 -31.49 -6.72 26.98
N LEU A 363 -30.15 -6.75 26.94
CA LEU A 363 -29.38 -7.91 26.49
C LEU A 363 -29.22 -8.99 27.58
N GLY A 364 -29.35 -8.62 28.86
CA GLY A 364 -29.16 -9.52 30.00
C GLY A 364 -27.82 -10.28 29.93
N ALA A 365 -27.86 -11.61 29.97
CA ALA A 365 -26.65 -12.43 29.92
C ALA A 365 -25.86 -12.34 28.59
N LEU A 366 -26.49 -11.89 27.49
CA LEU A 366 -25.81 -11.76 26.18
C LEU A 366 -24.78 -10.64 26.16
N VAL A 367 -24.83 -9.68 27.09
CA VAL A 367 -23.86 -8.57 27.17
C VAL A 367 -22.44 -9.07 27.47
N TRP A 368 -22.31 -10.25 28.09
CA TRP A 368 -21.01 -10.84 28.42
C TRP A 368 -20.22 -11.25 27.18
N ALA A 369 -20.86 -11.64 26.08
CA ALA A 369 -20.16 -12.04 24.85
C ALA A 369 -19.35 -10.88 24.22
N PRO A 370 -19.93 -9.70 23.93
CA PRO A 370 -19.17 -8.56 23.43
C PRO A 370 -18.20 -8.01 24.48
N ALA A 371 -18.54 -8.06 25.78
CA ALA A 371 -17.64 -7.60 26.85
C ALA A 371 -16.37 -8.46 26.95
N ILE A 372 -16.51 -9.79 26.93
CA ILE A 372 -15.37 -10.72 26.94
C ILE A 372 -14.54 -10.56 25.66
N SER A 373 -15.19 -10.39 24.50
CA SER A 373 -14.51 -10.12 23.23
C SER A 373 -13.68 -8.84 23.28
N LEU A 374 -14.26 -7.74 23.81
CA LEU A 374 -13.57 -6.48 23.98
C LEU A 374 -12.36 -6.61 24.93
N ILE A 375 -12.51 -7.31 26.05
CA ILE A 375 -11.41 -7.58 26.99
C ILE A 375 -10.30 -8.39 26.30
N ALA A 376 -10.65 -9.41 25.51
CA ALA A 376 -9.70 -10.23 24.78
C ALA A 376 -8.91 -9.40 23.75
N VAL A 377 -9.59 -8.52 23.00
CA VAL A 377 -8.95 -7.60 22.05
C VAL A 377 -8.01 -6.64 22.77
N ILE A 378 -8.43 -6.03 23.88
CA ILE A 378 -7.58 -5.13 24.67
C ILE A 378 -6.35 -5.87 25.20
N ALA A 379 -6.53 -7.09 25.72
CA ALA A 379 -5.43 -7.92 26.21
C ALA A 379 -4.43 -8.26 25.10
N LEU A 380 -4.92 -8.60 23.91
CA LEU A 380 -4.07 -8.87 22.73
C LEU A 380 -3.31 -7.61 22.30
N LEU A 381 -3.96 -6.45 22.24
CA LEU A 381 -3.32 -5.18 21.89
C LEU A 381 -2.22 -4.80 22.90
N LEU A 382 -2.49 -4.96 24.20
CA LEU A 382 -1.50 -4.75 25.26
C LEU A 382 -0.33 -5.73 25.14
N ARG A 383 -0.61 -6.98 24.76
CA ARG A 383 0.42 -8.00 24.52
C ARG A 383 1.31 -7.62 23.34
N VAL A 384 0.74 -7.25 22.20
CA VAL A 384 1.49 -6.78 21.02
C VAL A 384 2.33 -5.55 21.39
N HIS A 385 1.74 -4.61 22.12
CA HIS A 385 2.45 -3.40 22.54
C HIS A 385 3.64 -3.69 23.48
N LYS A 386 3.54 -4.72 24.34
CA LYS A 386 4.62 -5.16 25.22
C LYS A 386 5.78 -5.79 24.46
N LEU A 387 5.49 -6.49 23.36
CA LEU A 387 6.50 -7.17 22.54
C LEU A 387 7.19 -6.22 21.55
N ARG A 388 6.62 -5.06 21.28
CA ARG A 388 7.20 -4.11 20.33
C ARG A 388 8.51 -3.52 20.82
N LEU A 389 9.48 -3.55 19.91
CA LEU A 389 10.76 -2.90 20.05
C LEU A 389 10.80 -1.69 19.11
N LEU A 390 11.17 -0.53 19.63
CA LEU A 390 11.11 0.72 18.86
C LEU A 390 12.38 0.91 18.04
N ARG A 391 13.54 0.78 18.70
CA ARG A 391 14.87 1.06 18.15
C ARG A 391 15.94 0.20 18.82
N ILE A 392 17.01 -0.14 18.10
CA ILE A 392 18.21 -0.76 18.66
C ILE A 392 19.42 0.08 18.29
N TYR A 393 20.24 0.37 19.28
CA TYR A 393 21.54 1.02 19.11
C TYR A 393 22.65 0.00 19.34
N GLN A 394 23.67 0.06 18.50
CA GLN A 394 24.94 -0.64 18.67
C GLN A 394 26.03 0.36 19.05
N LYS A 395 26.90 -0.01 19.98
CA LYS A 395 28.02 0.85 20.39
C LYS A 395 29.13 0.79 19.35
N ARG A 396 29.68 1.95 18.96
CA ARG A 396 30.70 2.03 17.90
C ARG A 396 32.05 1.43 18.30
N ASN A 397 32.45 1.61 19.56
CA ASN A 397 33.73 1.13 20.08
C ASN A 397 33.68 -0.32 20.57
N ASP A 398 32.49 -0.89 20.70
CA ASP A 398 32.27 -2.25 21.18
C ASP A 398 31.02 -2.84 20.49
N PRO A 399 31.20 -3.50 19.34
CA PRO A 399 30.07 -3.95 18.52
C PRO A 399 29.22 -5.03 19.20
N GLU A 400 29.68 -5.62 20.31
CA GLU A 400 28.91 -6.63 21.06
C GLU A 400 27.93 -6.01 22.07
N GLN A 401 28.02 -4.69 22.31
CA GLN A 401 27.13 -3.95 23.20
C GLN A 401 25.98 -3.28 22.45
N PHE A 402 24.76 -3.53 22.93
CA PHE A 402 23.53 -3.00 22.36
C PHE A 402 22.62 -2.36 23.40
N VAL A 403 21.76 -1.44 22.94
CA VAL A 403 20.68 -0.84 23.72
C VAL A 403 19.39 -0.92 22.92
N ALA A 404 18.42 -1.68 23.44
CA ALA A 404 17.07 -1.72 22.92
C ALA A 404 16.19 -0.66 23.60
N ILE A 405 15.48 0.14 22.80
CA ILE A 405 14.45 1.04 23.27
C ILE A 405 13.10 0.32 23.18
N LYS A 406 12.49 0.06 24.33
CA LYS A 406 11.24 -0.68 24.44
C LYS A 406 10.15 0.13 25.13
N SER A 407 8.91 -0.24 24.88
CA SER A 407 7.76 0.28 25.61
C SER A 407 7.76 -0.17 27.08
N LYS A 408 7.42 0.73 28.00
CA LYS A 408 7.28 0.50 29.44
C LYS A 408 5.92 1.03 29.89
N PHE A 409 5.09 0.14 30.43
CA PHE A 409 3.75 0.46 30.94
C PHE A 409 2.86 1.22 29.95
N VAL A 410 2.97 0.94 28.65
CA VAL A 410 2.17 1.54 27.56
C VAL A 410 2.48 3.02 27.28
N VAL A 411 2.82 3.80 28.31
CA VAL A 411 2.97 5.26 28.23
C VAL A 411 4.42 5.74 28.27
N GLY A 412 5.37 4.89 28.68
CA GLY A 412 6.79 5.26 28.82
C GLY A 412 7.71 4.45 27.90
N GLN A 413 8.94 4.93 27.72
CA GLN A 413 10.02 4.19 27.06
C GLN A 413 11.05 3.76 28.10
N ALA A 414 11.70 2.63 27.86
CA ALA A 414 12.80 2.15 28.69
C ALA A 414 13.96 1.69 27.82
N LYS A 415 15.18 1.98 28.29
CA LYS A 415 16.41 1.45 27.74
C LYS A 415 16.66 0.06 28.33
N HIS A 416 17.01 -0.89 27.49
CA HIS A 416 17.43 -2.22 27.90
C HIS A 416 18.78 -2.50 27.26
N ASN A 417 19.83 -2.41 28.08
CA ASN A 417 21.18 -2.74 27.64
C ASN A 417 21.31 -4.26 27.60
N PHE A 418 21.91 -4.78 26.55
CA PHE A 418 22.17 -6.20 26.41
C PHE A 418 23.48 -6.42 25.64
N HIS A 419 24.08 -7.57 25.90
CA HIS A 419 25.25 -8.04 25.18
C HIS A 419 24.81 -9.07 24.13
N ARG A 420 25.59 -9.21 23.06
CA ARG A 420 25.29 -10.07 21.91
C ARG A 420 24.94 -11.50 22.31
N ASP A 421 25.68 -12.10 23.23
CA ASP A 421 25.47 -13.47 23.73
C ASP A 421 24.10 -13.71 24.39
N LEU A 422 23.42 -12.64 24.79
CA LEU A 422 22.08 -12.69 25.38
C LEU A 422 20.96 -12.47 24.34
N ALA A 423 21.27 -12.34 23.05
CA ALA A 423 20.31 -12.13 21.97
C ALA A 423 20.24 -13.35 21.03
N THR A 424 19.02 -13.86 20.82
CA THR A 424 18.76 -14.99 19.93
C THR A 424 17.49 -14.78 19.11
N GLY A 425 17.51 -15.26 17.86
CA GLY A 425 16.34 -15.31 16.98
C GLY A 425 15.52 -16.58 17.20
N PHE A 426 14.20 -16.48 17.03
CA PHE A 426 13.28 -17.60 16.98
C PHE A 426 12.56 -17.62 15.64
N TYR A 427 12.61 -18.77 14.97
CA TYR A 427 11.91 -19.00 13.72
C TYR A 427 10.83 -20.04 13.96
N PHE A 428 9.57 -19.69 13.66
CA PHE A 428 8.51 -20.68 13.56
C PHE A 428 8.69 -21.45 12.25
N ALA A 429 8.51 -22.77 12.29
CA ALA A 429 8.71 -23.64 11.13
C ALA A 429 7.83 -23.23 9.93
N ASP A 430 8.36 -23.45 8.73
CA ASP A 430 7.74 -23.09 7.44
C ASP A 430 6.52 -23.95 7.06
N ASP A 431 6.09 -24.84 7.94
CA ASP A 431 4.93 -25.72 7.76
C ASP A 431 3.58 -25.06 8.09
N GLN A 432 3.59 -23.80 8.59
CA GLN A 432 2.38 -23.03 8.87
C GLN A 432 2.02 -22.04 7.76
N SER A 433 0.73 -21.78 7.58
CA SER A 433 0.28 -20.72 6.66
C SER A 433 0.87 -19.36 7.08
N ASP A 434 1.19 -18.52 6.09
CA ASP A 434 1.86 -17.23 6.32
C ASP A 434 1.13 -16.35 7.35
N ILE A 435 -0.20 -16.41 7.39
CA ILE A 435 -1.05 -15.68 8.34
C ILE A 435 -0.87 -16.18 9.78
N LEU A 436 -0.81 -17.50 9.99
CA LEU A 436 -0.61 -18.09 11.31
C LEU A 436 0.79 -17.79 11.84
N ARG A 437 1.81 -17.87 10.97
CA ARG A 437 3.19 -17.51 11.31
C ARG A 437 3.31 -16.06 11.76
N VAL A 438 2.70 -15.13 11.01
CA VAL A 438 2.66 -13.71 11.37
C VAL A 438 1.91 -13.49 12.68
N GLY A 439 0.75 -14.12 12.86
CA GLY A 439 -0.04 -14.05 14.10
C GLY A 439 0.73 -14.55 15.33
N LEU A 440 1.45 -15.68 15.21
CA LEU A 440 2.28 -16.22 16.28
C LEU A 440 3.44 -15.29 16.64
N ASN A 441 4.08 -14.65 15.66
CA ASN A 441 5.11 -13.64 15.92
C ASN A 441 4.57 -12.46 16.73
N PHE A 442 3.34 -12.00 16.46
CA PHE A 442 2.69 -10.94 17.24
C PHE A 442 2.34 -11.35 18.68
N VAL A 443 2.19 -12.65 18.97
CA VAL A 443 1.82 -13.17 20.30
C VAL A 443 3.05 -13.57 21.12
N PHE A 444 4.07 -14.13 20.48
CA PHE A 444 5.22 -14.73 21.14
C PHE A 444 6.51 -13.93 20.97
N GLY A 445 6.60 -13.04 19.99
CA GLY A 445 7.84 -12.42 19.54
C GLY A 445 8.69 -13.38 18.70
N ASN A 446 9.60 -12.82 17.91
CA ASN A 446 10.54 -13.56 17.06
C ASN A 446 12.01 -13.39 17.49
N ILE A 447 12.27 -12.58 18.53
CA ILE A 447 13.58 -12.53 19.17
C ILE A 447 13.45 -12.62 20.68
N GLN A 448 14.52 -13.08 21.31
CA GLN A 448 14.72 -12.99 22.74
C GLN A 448 16.00 -12.23 23.04
N VAL A 449 15.87 -11.28 23.96
CA VAL A 449 16.99 -10.54 24.54
C VAL A 449 16.88 -10.72 26.04
N ASP A 450 17.88 -11.39 26.62
CA ASP A 450 17.88 -11.85 28.00
C ASP A 450 16.61 -12.72 28.29
N LYS A 451 15.75 -12.33 29.24
CA LYS A 451 14.49 -13.03 29.56
C LYS A 451 13.27 -12.46 28.83
N ASN A 452 13.47 -11.41 28.02
CA ASN A 452 12.38 -10.69 27.38
C ASN A 452 12.28 -11.10 25.92
N ARG A 453 11.05 -11.30 25.45
CA ARG A 453 10.77 -11.51 24.03
C ARG A 453 10.33 -10.22 23.37
N PHE A 454 10.77 -10.04 22.14
CA PHE A 454 10.40 -8.90 21.32
C PHE A 454 10.03 -9.34 19.92
N MET A 455 9.32 -8.47 19.23
CA MET A 455 9.03 -8.56 17.83
C MET A 455 9.86 -7.52 17.09
N ILE A 456 10.60 -7.97 16.08
CA ILE A 456 11.33 -7.15 15.12
C ILE A 456 10.93 -7.54 13.70
N MET A 457 11.06 -6.62 12.74
CA MET A 457 10.93 -6.93 11.31
C MET A 457 12.26 -6.72 10.62
N ASP A 458 12.61 -7.64 9.72
CA ASP A 458 13.95 -7.66 9.11
C ASP A 458 14.19 -6.42 8.23
N ASP A 459 13.13 -5.90 7.60
CA ASP A 459 13.15 -4.71 6.74
C ASP A 459 13.52 -3.40 7.47
N PHE A 460 13.51 -3.40 8.82
CA PHE A 460 13.78 -2.21 9.64
C PHE A 460 15.20 -2.17 10.22
N PHE A 461 16.07 -3.09 9.82
CA PHE A 461 17.50 -3.01 10.12
C PHE A 461 18.22 -2.09 9.13
N LEU A 462 19.31 -1.48 9.61
CA LEU A 462 20.19 -0.65 8.77
C LEU A 462 20.76 -1.46 7.60
N ALA A 463 21.09 -2.73 7.86
CA ALA A 463 21.38 -3.75 6.87
C ALA A 463 21.31 -5.14 7.50
N ASN A 464 21.17 -6.18 6.68
CA ASN A 464 21.03 -7.59 7.13
C ASN A 464 22.22 -8.09 7.96
N ASN A 465 23.43 -7.56 7.72
CA ASN A 465 24.62 -7.91 8.49
C ASN A 465 24.56 -7.45 9.95
N TYR A 466 23.91 -6.32 10.26
CA TYR A 466 23.70 -5.87 11.64
C TYR A 466 22.78 -6.82 12.42
N ARG A 467 21.69 -7.26 11.78
CA ARG A 467 20.74 -8.22 12.35
C ARG A 467 21.40 -9.55 12.65
N THR A 468 21.97 -10.17 11.62
CA THR A 468 22.61 -11.50 11.72
C THR A 468 23.74 -11.47 12.74
N TYR A 469 24.52 -10.39 12.82
CA TYR A 469 25.56 -10.25 13.85
C TYR A 469 24.95 -10.14 15.25
N MET A 470 23.97 -9.26 15.45
CA MET A 470 23.29 -9.07 16.74
C MET A 470 22.66 -10.37 17.27
N LEU A 471 22.08 -11.19 16.40
CA LEU A 471 21.38 -12.44 16.75
C LEU A 471 22.28 -13.69 16.83
N ASN A 472 23.61 -13.51 16.84
CA ASN A 472 24.60 -14.60 16.85
C ASN A 472 24.56 -15.55 15.64
N GLU A 473 24.04 -15.09 14.50
CA GLU A 473 23.99 -15.89 13.26
C GLU A 473 25.30 -15.79 12.46
N THR A 474 26.05 -14.70 12.63
CA THR A 474 27.40 -14.51 12.06
C THR A 474 28.35 -13.94 13.10
N ASN A 475 29.64 -14.31 13.03
CA ASN A 475 30.71 -13.79 13.88
C ASN A 475 31.43 -12.56 13.30
N VAL A 476 31.10 -12.17 12.07
CA VAL A 476 31.73 -11.03 11.41
C VAL A 476 30.98 -9.75 11.79
N PRO A 477 31.62 -8.79 12.49
CA PRO A 477 30.98 -7.53 12.82
C PRO A 477 30.69 -6.72 11.55
N PRO A 478 29.57 -5.98 11.50
CA PRO A 478 29.27 -5.08 10.41
C PRO A 478 30.32 -3.95 10.33
N ARG A 479 30.65 -3.50 9.12
CA ARG A 479 31.53 -2.33 8.93
C ARG A 479 30.71 -1.07 9.24
N LEU A 480 31.12 -0.34 10.27
CA LEU A 480 30.53 0.92 10.71
C LEU A 480 30.82 2.08 9.75
#